data_AF-A0A3B8HZC6-F1
#
_entry.id   AF-A0A3B8HZC6-F1
#
_cell.length_a   1.000
_cell.length_b   1.000
_cell.length_c   1.000
_cell.angle_alpha   90.00
_cell.angle_beta   90.00
_cell.angle_gamma   90.00
#
_symmetry.space_group_name_H-M   'P 1'
#
loop_
_entity.id
_entity.type
_entity.pdbx_description
1 polymer ?
#
loop_
_entity_poly.entity_id
_entity_poly.type
_entity_poly.pdbx_seq_one_letter_code
_entity_poly.pdbx_strand_id
1 'polypeptide(L)'
;MKEIRALRITFTAPSAHFRIIHSRDPRRTFPLPPYSTVIGILANIMGCREKIEDMLQHPFALGILCSYGYITREYTWLRNLSSKSHKTRYARADRREWEGMIDHPGGQSPVVVEVLNDVALTVYIHHPQEDIFNTLLTNMEQSENWLNHIHLGRSEDWA
;
A
#
# COMPACT_ATOMS: atom_id res chain seq x y z
N MET A 1 18.48 -11.24 30.32
CA MET A 1 18.11 -10.92 28.92
C MET A 1 18.59 -9.52 28.63
N LYS A 2 19.13 -9.26 27.43
CA LYS A 2 19.56 -7.90 27.04
C LYS A 2 18.30 -7.09 26.69
N GLU A 3 18.12 -5.91 27.26
CA GLU A 3 17.00 -5.03 26.91
C GLU A 3 17.19 -4.53 25.47
N ILE A 4 16.13 -4.62 24.67
CA ILE A 4 16.12 -4.14 23.28
C ILE A 4 15.24 -2.89 23.23
N ARG A 5 15.83 -1.76 22.84
CA ARG A 5 15.07 -0.54 22.57
C ARG A 5 14.42 -0.64 21.19
N ALA A 6 13.10 -0.63 21.15
CA ALA A 6 12.32 -0.65 19.91
C ALA A 6 11.26 0.44 19.92
N LEU A 7 10.98 1.01 18.74
CA LEU A 7 9.87 1.93 18.53
C LEU A 7 8.63 1.12 18.12
N ARG A 8 7.50 1.38 18.77
CA ARG A 8 6.20 0.79 18.42
C ARG A 8 5.35 1.83 17.71
N ILE A 9 4.95 1.55 16.47
CA ILE A 9 4.07 2.40 15.66
C ILE A 9 2.79 1.62 15.38
N THR A 10 1.63 2.27 15.50
CA THR A 10 0.32 1.66 15.25
C THR A 10 -0.41 2.44 14.16
N PHE A 11 -0.93 1.73 13.18
CA PHE A 11 -1.74 2.26 12.08
C PHE A 11 -3.12 1.62 12.12
N THR A 12 -4.14 2.38 11.80
CA THR A 12 -5.52 1.88 11.69
C THR A 12 -6.10 2.35 10.37
N ALA A 13 -6.62 1.42 9.58
CA ALA A 13 -7.25 1.74 8.30
C ALA A 13 -8.63 1.07 8.22
N PRO A 14 -9.64 1.71 7.61
CA PRO A 14 -10.92 1.07 7.33
C PRO A 14 -10.77 -0.20 6.49
N SER A 15 -9.82 -0.18 5.55
CA SER A 15 -9.53 -1.29 4.64
C SER A 15 -8.04 -1.44 4.38
N ALA A 16 -7.62 -2.65 3.95
CA ALA A 16 -6.28 -2.90 3.42
C ALA A 16 -6.28 -4.01 2.37
N HIS A 17 -5.34 -3.95 1.43
CA HIS A 17 -5.10 -5.00 0.46
C HIS A 17 -3.59 -5.25 0.22
N PHE A 18 -3.07 -6.25 0.92
CA PHE A 18 -1.69 -6.73 0.79
C PHE A 18 -1.59 -7.78 -0.31
N ARG A 19 -1.45 -7.30 -1.55
CA ARG A 19 -1.50 -8.10 -2.78
C ARG A 19 -0.67 -9.39 -2.72
N ILE A 20 -1.33 -10.55 -2.88
CA ILE A 20 -0.67 -11.82 -3.19
C ILE A 20 -0.36 -11.85 -4.69
N ILE A 21 0.94 -11.91 -5.03
CA ILE A 21 1.40 -11.98 -6.43
C ILE A 21 0.82 -13.25 -7.08
N HIS A 22 0.49 -13.17 -8.38
CA HIS A 22 -0.09 -14.26 -9.17
C HIS A 22 -1.52 -14.71 -8.82
N SER A 23 -2.18 -14.11 -7.81
CA SER A 23 -3.61 -14.31 -7.60
C SER A 23 -4.43 -13.47 -8.59
N ARG A 24 -5.12 -14.09 -9.55
CA ARG A 24 -5.78 -13.32 -10.63
C ARG A 24 -7.25 -13.06 -10.36
N ASP A 25 -8.03 -14.10 -10.05
CA ASP A 25 -9.47 -13.99 -9.82
C ASP A 25 -9.92 -14.99 -8.73
N PRO A 26 -10.17 -14.52 -7.49
CA PRO A 26 -10.02 -13.15 -7.04
C PRO A 26 -8.55 -12.74 -6.92
N ARG A 27 -8.33 -11.42 -6.93
CA ARG A 27 -7.09 -10.80 -6.46
C ARG A 27 -7.03 -10.92 -4.95
N ARG A 28 -6.26 -11.88 -4.44
CA ARG A 28 -6.17 -12.21 -3.02
C ARG A 28 -5.24 -11.27 -2.25
N THR A 29 -5.48 -11.14 -0.95
CA THR A 29 -4.67 -10.39 0.01
C THR A 29 -4.04 -11.31 1.04
N PHE A 30 -2.83 -10.99 1.50
CA PHE A 30 -2.28 -11.58 2.72
C PHE A 30 -3.05 -11.04 3.94
N PRO A 31 -3.18 -11.83 5.02
CA PRO A 31 -3.75 -11.37 6.29
C PRO A 31 -2.77 -10.51 7.11
N LEU A 32 -1.49 -10.55 6.76
CA LEU A 32 -0.38 -9.81 7.37
C LEU A 32 0.39 -9.11 6.24
N PRO A 33 0.75 -7.83 6.37
CA PRO A 33 1.52 -7.16 5.33
C PRO A 33 2.90 -7.83 5.18
N PRO A 34 3.37 -8.02 3.94
CA PRO A 34 4.77 -8.36 3.68
C PRO A 34 5.71 -7.32 4.28
N TYR A 35 6.94 -7.74 4.60
CA TYR A 35 7.98 -6.81 5.07
C TYR A 35 8.19 -5.63 4.12
N SER A 36 8.13 -5.85 2.81
CA SER A 36 8.25 -4.78 1.82
C SER A 36 7.19 -3.70 1.95
N THR A 37 5.95 -4.06 2.33
CA THR A 37 4.88 -3.10 2.58
C THR A 37 5.19 -2.25 3.79
N VAL A 38 5.62 -2.85 4.90
CA VAL A 38 5.99 -2.13 6.12
C VAL A 38 7.21 -1.23 5.89
N ILE A 39 8.24 -1.72 5.18
CA ILE A 39 9.41 -0.92 4.81
C ILE A 39 8.98 0.26 3.93
N GLY A 40 8.06 0.06 2.99
CA GLY A 40 7.50 1.13 2.17
C GLY A 40 6.77 2.20 3.00
N ILE A 41 5.98 1.80 3.99
CA ILE A 41 5.31 2.72 4.93
C ILE A 41 6.35 3.51 5.73
N LEU A 42 7.35 2.84 6.30
CA LEU A 42 8.41 3.51 7.04
C LEU A 42 9.19 4.49 6.15
N ALA A 43 9.56 4.08 4.94
CA ALA A 43 10.23 4.95 3.98
C ALA A 43 9.37 6.17 3.59
N ASN A 44 8.06 5.99 3.45
CA ASN A 44 7.13 7.07 3.22
C ASN A 44 7.15 8.10 4.37
N ILE A 45 7.14 7.63 5.61
CA ILE A 45 7.21 8.48 6.82
C ILE A 45 8.58 9.15 6.93
N MET A 46 9.68 8.49 6.55
CA MET A 46 11.03 9.09 6.58
C MET A 46 11.13 10.33 5.68
N GLY A 47 10.36 10.43 4.60
CA GLY A 47 10.15 11.69 3.87
C GLY A 47 11.26 12.13 2.93
N CYS A 48 12.50 11.66 3.11
CA CYS A 48 13.61 12.03 2.24
C CYS A 48 14.51 10.83 1.89
N ARG A 49 15.07 10.88 0.68
CA ARG A 49 15.83 9.76 0.10
C ARG A 49 17.06 9.38 0.91
N GLU A 50 17.81 10.38 1.40
CA GLU A 50 19.04 10.17 2.17
C GLU A 50 18.76 9.34 3.43
N LYS A 51 17.74 9.70 4.20
CA LYS A 51 17.37 8.97 5.41
C LYS A 51 16.81 7.57 5.15
N ILE A 52 16.13 7.38 4.01
CA ILE A 52 15.65 6.05 3.58
C ILE A 52 16.86 5.16 3.26
N GLU A 53 17.85 5.69 2.54
CA GLU A 53 19.08 4.97 2.23
C GLU A 53 19.85 4.62 3.51
N ASP A 54 19.97 5.55 4.46
CA ASP A 54 20.60 5.30 5.78
C ASP A 54 19.91 4.18 6.56
N MET A 55 18.57 4.19 6.61
CA MET A 55 17.77 3.15 7.26
C MET A 55 17.98 1.77 6.62
N LEU A 56 18.17 1.71 5.30
CA LEU A 56 18.32 0.45 4.57
C LEU A 56 19.76 -0.06 4.53
N GLN A 57 20.75 0.80 4.75
CA GLN A 57 22.17 0.42 4.76
C GLN A 57 22.54 -0.50 5.93
N HIS A 58 21.82 -0.42 7.04
CA HIS A 58 22.11 -1.18 8.25
C HIS A 58 21.08 -2.29 8.45
N PRO A 59 21.48 -3.50 8.86
CA PRO A 59 20.53 -4.51 9.28
C PRO A 59 19.71 -4.01 10.49
N PHE A 60 18.39 -4.11 10.38
CA PHE A 60 17.45 -3.75 11.43
C PHE A 60 16.41 -4.85 11.62
N ALA A 61 15.72 -4.83 12.76
CA ALA A 61 14.71 -5.82 13.10
C ALA A 61 13.31 -5.21 13.01
N LEU A 62 12.37 -5.99 12.46
CA LEU A 62 10.95 -5.67 12.39
C LEU A 62 10.13 -6.76 13.07
N GLY A 63 9.24 -6.35 13.99
CA GLY A 63 8.15 -7.15 14.49
C GLY A 63 6.83 -6.61 13.94
N ILE A 64 6.02 -7.44 13.31
CA ILE A 64 4.78 -7.01 12.66
C ILE A 64 3.61 -7.80 13.25
N LEU A 65 2.62 -7.09 13.76
CA LEU A 65 1.34 -7.64 14.21
C LEU A 65 0.22 -6.99 13.40
N CYS A 66 -0.69 -7.77 12.87
CA CYS A 66 -1.83 -7.28 12.12
C CYS A 66 -3.10 -8.00 12.60
N SER A 67 -4.14 -7.23 12.85
CA SER A 67 -5.49 -7.72 13.09
C SER A 67 -6.46 -7.05 12.12
N TYR A 68 -7.51 -7.78 11.77
CA TYR A 68 -8.60 -7.30 10.92
C TYR A 68 -9.91 -7.94 11.38
N GLY A 69 -11.04 -7.27 11.16
CA GLY A 69 -12.36 -7.76 11.55
C GLY A 69 -12.85 -8.87 10.64
N TYR A 70 -12.85 -8.63 9.33
CA TYR A 70 -13.37 -9.57 8.34
C TYR A 70 -12.79 -9.32 6.94
N ILE A 71 -12.97 -10.31 6.05
CA ILE A 71 -12.58 -10.24 4.63
C ILE A 71 -13.83 -10.04 3.78
N THR A 72 -13.80 -9.03 2.92
CA THR A 72 -14.81 -8.83 1.85
C THR A 72 -14.24 -9.18 0.49
N ARG A 73 -15.14 -9.43 -0.47
CA ARG A 73 -14.82 -9.51 -1.90
C ARG A 73 -15.52 -8.39 -2.62
N GLU A 74 -14.73 -7.47 -3.15
CA GLU A 74 -15.21 -6.31 -3.90
C GLU A 74 -15.17 -6.64 -5.40
N TYR A 75 -16.29 -6.46 -6.08
CA TYR A 75 -16.36 -6.50 -7.53
C TYR A 75 -16.18 -5.08 -8.07
N THR A 76 -15.13 -4.85 -8.84
CA THR A 76 -14.82 -3.53 -9.41
C THR A 76 -14.35 -3.62 -10.85
N TRP A 77 -14.40 -2.50 -11.56
CA TRP A 77 -13.95 -2.38 -12.95
C TRP A 77 -12.63 -1.62 -12.99
N LEU A 78 -11.57 -2.31 -13.37
CA LEU A 78 -10.28 -1.65 -13.61
C LEU A 78 -10.17 -1.19 -15.05
N ARG A 79 -9.54 -0.03 -15.21
CA ARG A 79 -9.26 0.56 -16.52
C ARG A 79 -7.91 0.08 -17.03
N ASN A 80 -7.88 -0.33 -18.29
CA ASN A 80 -6.66 -0.73 -18.99
C ASN A 80 -6.33 0.31 -20.06
N LEU A 81 -5.34 1.17 -19.80
CA LEU A 81 -4.95 2.25 -20.70
C LEU A 81 -4.12 1.79 -21.91
N SER A 82 -3.87 0.50 -22.08
CA SER A 82 -3.18 0.02 -23.28
C SER A 82 -4.01 0.27 -24.53
N SER A 83 -3.36 0.75 -25.60
CA SER A 83 -4.00 0.99 -26.89
C SER A 83 -4.70 -0.26 -27.43
N LYS A 84 -4.12 -1.46 -27.19
CA LYS A 84 -4.73 -2.74 -27.57
C LYS A 84 -6.07 -2.97 -26.88
N SER A 85 -6.14 -2.77 -25.56
CA SER A 85 -7.38 -2.94 -24.81
C SER A 85 -8.44 -1.91 -25.22
N HIS A 86 -8.01 -0.67 -25.47
CA HIS A 86 -8.90 0.38 -25.96
C HIS A 86 -9.48 0.03 -27.34
N LYS A 87 -8.64 -0.34 -28.32
CA LYS A 87 -9.10 -0.79 -29.65
C LYS A 87 -10.03 -2.01 -29.58
N THR A 88 -9.84 -2.90 -28.62
CA THR A 88 -10.74 -4.07 -28.45
C THR A 88 -12.15 -3.62 -28.08
N ARG A 89 -12.29 -2.56 -27.27
CA ARG A 89 -13.58 -1.97 -26.92
C ARG A 89 -14.12 -1.05 -28.01
N TYR A 90 -13.35 -0.07 -28.47
CA TYR A 90 -13.85 1.01 -29.34
C TYR A 90 -13.54 0.82 -30.84
N ALA A 91 -12.97 -0.32 -31.24
CA ALA A 91 -12.44 -0.66 -32.56
C ALA A 91 -11.26 0.22 -33.04
N ARG A 92 -11.14 1.47 -32.58
CA ARG A 92 -10.12 2.44 -32.95
C ARG A 92 -9.44 3.05 -31.72
N ALA A 93 -8.27 3.67 -31.93
CA ALA A 93 -7.49 4.29 -30.86
C ALA A 93 -7.97 5.69 -30.47
N ASP A 94 -8.67 6.36 -31.39
CA ASP A 94 -9.12 7.76 -31.32
C ASP A 94 -10.62 7.89 -30.97
N ARG A 95 -11.37 6.79 -31.07
CA ARG A 95 -12.80 6.75 -30.78
C ARG A 95 -13.03 6.52 -29.30
N ARG A 96 -13.84 7.36 -28.67
CA ARG A 96 -14.23 7.26 -27.25
C ARG A 96 -15.74 7.17 -27.05
N GLU A 97 -16.46 6.83 -28.11
CA GLU A 97 -17.90 6.70 -28.08
C GLU A 97 -18.26 5.21 -27.95
N TRP A 98 -19.03 4.89 -26.92
CA TRP A 98 -19.61 3.56 -26.70
C TRP A 98 -21.10 3.71 -26.49
N GLU A 99 -21.91 2.99 -27.25
CA GLU A 99 -23.38 3.04 -27.16
C GLU A 99 -23.96 4.47 -27.25
N GLY A 100 -23.35 5.33 -28.07
CA GLY A 100 -23.79 6.72 -28.27
C GLY A 100 -23.41 7.69 -27.15
N MET A 101 -22.64 7.25 -26.15
CA MET A 101 -22.11 8.09 -25.08
C MET A 101 -20.59 8.24 -25.18
N ILE A 102 -20.09 9.44 -24.87
CA ILE A 102 -18.65 9.66 -24.71
C ILE A 102 -18.21 9.02 -23.38
N ASP A 103 -17.29 8.07 -23.47
CA ASP A 103 -16.71 7.34 -22.34
C ASP A 103 -15.22 7.69 -22.19
N HIS A 104 -14.61 7.25 -21.09
CA HIS A 104 -13.20 7.44 -20.80
C HIS A 104 -12.30 6.57 -21.70
N PRO A 105 -11.05 7.01 -21.97
CA PRO A 105 -10.10 6.23 -22.74
C PRO A 105 -9.65 4.95 -22.01
N GLY A 106 -9.07 4.01 -22.75
CA GLY A 106 -8.70 2.67 -22.27
C GLY A 106 -9.83 1.63 -22.40
N GLY A 107 -9.51 0.35 -22.26
CA GLY A 107 -10.51 -0.69 -22.06
C GLY A 107 -10.92 -0.82 -20.59
N GLN A 108 -11.91 -1.66 -20.32
CA GLN A 108 -12.36 -1.99 -18.98
C GLN A 108 -12.22 -3.49 -18.75
N SER A 109 -11.91 -3.90 -17.52
CA SER A 109 -11.84 -5.31 -17.14
C SER A 109 -12.47 -5.49 -15.76
N PRO A 110 -13.45 -6.39 -15.62
CA PRO A 110 -14.01 -6.70 -14.31
C PRO A 110 -12.98 -7.46 -13.49
N VAL A 111 -12.88 -7.14 -12.21
CA VAL A 111 -12.00 -7.84 -11.27
C VAL A 111 -12.70 -8.02 -9.94
N VAL A 112 -12.42 -9.13 -9.27
CA VAL A 112 -12.78 -9.35 -7.87
C VAL A 112 -11.53 -9.17 -7.02
N VAL A 113 -11.62 -8.40 -5.94
CA VAL A 113 -10.51 -8.12 -5.02
C VAL A 113 -10.91 -8.52 -3.61
N GLU A 114 -10.04 -9.26 -2.90
CA GLU A 114 -10.22 -9.52 -1.47
C GLU A 114 -9.64 -8.38 -0.65
N VAL A 115 -10.41 -7.86 0.30
CA VAL A 115 -10.07 -6.70 1.12
C VAL A 115 -10.21 -7.06 2.59
N LEU A 116 -9.19 -6.71 3.38
CA LEU A 116 -9.25 -6.75 4.85
C LEU A 116 -10.00 -5.52 5.32
N ASN A 117 -10.91 -5.67 6.29
CA ASN A 117 -11.68 -4.57 6.86
C ASN A 117 -11.37 -4.42 8.36
N ASP A 118 -11.50 -3.20 8.88
CA ASP A 118 -11.22 -2.85 10.27
C ASP A 118 -9.79 -3.24 10.68
N VAL A 119 -8.82 -2.73 9.94
CA VAL A 119 -7.42 -3.16 10.01
C VAL A 119 -6.66 -2.36 11.06
N ALA A 120 -5.97 -3.06 11.94
CA ALA A 120 -5.00 -2.49 12.87
C ALA A 120 -3.64 -3.17 12.68
N LEU A 121 -2.63 -2.37 12.37
CA LEU A 121 -1.25 -2.80 12.14
C LEU A 121 -0.35 -2.21 13.23
N THR A 122 0.33 -3.06 13.98
CA THR A 122 1.39 -2.65 14.91
C THR A 122 2.75 -3.07 14.37
N VAL A 123 3.65 -2.11 14.22
CA VAL A 123 5.02 -2.31 13.78
C VAL A 123 5.97 -2.00 14.93
N TYR A 124 6.81 -2.94 15.28
CA TYR A 124 7.97 -2.76 16.14
C TYR A 124 9.20 -2.66 15.27
N ILE A 125 9.97 -1.57 15.40
CA ILE A 125 11.25 -1.41 14.71
C ILE A 125 12.37 -1.25 15.74
N HIS A 126 13.42 -2.05 15.56
CA HIS A 126 14.70 -1.85 16.23
C HIS A 126 15.77 -1.58 15.19
N HIS A 127 16.41 -0.42 15.27
CA HIS A 127 17.44 0.05 14.35
C HIS A 127 18.71 0.44 15.14
N PRO A 128 19.93 0.14 14.66
CA PRO A 128 21.16 0.49 15.36
C PRO A 128 21.44 2.00 15.41
N GLN A 129 20.97 2.74 14.40
CA GLN A 129 21.09 4.21 14.37
C GLN A 129 19.88 4.86 15.05
N GLU A 130 20.14 5.62 16.12
CA GLU A 130 19.11 6.31 16.90
C GLU A 130 18.41 7.45 16.13
N ASP A 131 19.13 8.08 15.20
CA ASP A 131 18.60 9.15 14.35
C ASP A 131 17.39 8.71 13.51
N ILE A 132 17.32 7.43 13.13
CA ILE A 132 16.15 6.85 12.44
C ILE A 132 14.92 6.90 13.35
N PHE A 133 15.05 6.59 14.65
CA PHE A 133 13.93 6.68 15.57
C PHE A 133 13.45 8.11 15.76
N ASN A 134 14.38 9.06 15.90
CA ASN A 134 14.05 10.47 16.07
C ASN A 134 13.34 11.02 14.83
N THR A 135 13.80 10.64 13.64
CA THR A 135 13.18 11.04 12.37
C THR A 135 11.78 10.45 12.24
N LEU A 136 11.60 9.15 12.51
CA LEU A 136 10.28 8.51 12.49
C LEU A 136 9.32 9.18 13.48
N LEU A 137 9.74 9.41 14.73
CA LEU A 137 8.91 10.05 15.75
C LEU A 137 8.49 11.47 15.33
N THR A 138 9.44 12.27 14.85
CA THR A 138 9.17 13.64 14.40
C THR A 138 8.20 13.67 13.23
N ASN A 139 8.44 12.83 12.21
CA ASN A 139 7.62 12.83 11.02
C ASN A 139 6.24 12.21 11.23
N MET A 140 6.06 11.32 12.22
CA MET A 140 4.73 10.82 12.58
C MET A 140 3.79 11.94 13.06
N GLU A 141 4.32 13.04 13.59
CA GLU A 141 3.55 14.21 14.02
C GLU A 141 3.41 15.27 12.91
N GLN A 142 4.16 15.14 11.82
CA GLN A 142 4.28 16.14 10.74
C GLN A 142 4.03 15.50 9.37
N SER A 143 2.76 15.43 8.97
CA SER A 143 2.34 14.79 7.71
C SER A 143 2.90 15.44 6.45
N GLU A 144 3.28 16.71 6.51
CA GLU A 144 3.94 17.45 5.44
C GLU A 144 5.31 16.88 5.07
N ASN A 145 5.93 16.13 5.97
CA ASN A 145 7.21 15.48 5.73
C ASN A 145 7.06 14.15 4.99
N TRP A 146 5.85 13.59 4.85
CA TRP A 146 5.66 12.30 4.20
C TRP A 146 5.81 12.43 2.69
N LEU A 147 6.37 11.40 2.04
CA LEU A 147 6.45 11.38 0.57
C LEU A 147 5.05 11.32 -0.09
N ASN A 148 4.09 10.73 0.61
CA ASN A 148 2.70 10.56 0.21
C ASN A 148 1.82 10.30 1.44
N HIS A 149 0.50 10.25 1.29
CA HIS A 149 -0.38 9.80 2.36
C HIS A 149 -0.09 8.34 2.73
N ILE A 150 -0.24 8.00 4.01
CA ILE A 150 -0.05 6.64 4.51
C ILE A 150 -1.22 5.78 4.04
N HIS A 151 -0.91 4.59 3.55
CA HIS A 151 -1.90 3.63 3.09
C HIS A 151 -1.44 2.18 3.32
N LEU A 152 -2.39 1.28 3.54
CA LEU A 152 -2.14 -0.14 3.80
C LEU A 152 -2.39 -0.98 2.55
N GLY A 153 -1.40 -1.00 1.65
CA GLY A 153 -1.43 -1.82 0.44
C GLY A 153 -1.74 -1.02 -0.81
N ARG A 154 -3.03 -0.75 -1.11
CA ARG A 154 -3.40 0.10 -2.26
C ARG A 154 -3.41 1.57 -1.84
N SER A 155 -3.20 2.48 -2.78
CA SER A 155 -3.25 3.92 -2.51
C SER A 155 -4.64 4.41 -2.08
N GLU A 156 -5.70 3.68 -2.39
CA GLU A 156 -7.05 3.98 -1.89
C GLU A 156 -7.28 3.58 -0.41
N ASP A 157 -6.45 2.71 0.16
CA ASP A 157 -6.61 2.16 1.52
C ASP A 157 -5.91 3.06 2.56
N TRP A 158 -6.46 4.24 2.85
CA TRP A 158 -5.83 5.26 3.72
C TRP A 158 -5.74 4.82 5.17
N ALA A 159 -4.61 5.14 5.83
CA ALA A 159 -4.28 4.72 7.19
C ALA A 159 -3.85 5.87 8.10
#